data_AF-X1CVA6-F1
#
_entry.id   AF-X1CVA6-F1
#
_cell.length_a   1.000
_cell.length_b   1.000
_cell.length_c   1.000
_cell.angle_alpha   90.00
_cell.angle_beta   90.00
_cell.angle_gamma   90.00
#
_symmetry.space_group_name_H-M   'P 1'
#
loop_
_entity.id
_entity.type
_entity.pdbx_description
1 polymer ?
#
loop_
_entity_poly.entity_id
_entity_poly.type
_entity_poly.pdbx_seq_one_letter_code
_entity_poly.pdbx_strand_id
1 'polypeptide(L)'
;TKKGRAGITNIDYNSYVTSEMVAKTFDVMSAKEWRALSQETGLGTDFGESTDWFDETTNTAISQVHNISMSGGTDKTTYRASLNYRDVEGIMLNSGFNQLNARLNITQKALNDRFTLNLNLGATHKESQYGFEEAFRYATIFNPTAPVRSDDAAYDIYDGYFNQVLFDYYNPVQMLEQNINEGTDKRLNVAVKGAYEIIDGLILDAFYSIQSESFLRGEYRDKNSYWEGMNTNGYASRRQDNSYNQLFETTARWNGDIASSVDLT
;
A
#
# COMPACT_ATOMS: atom_id res chain seq x y z
N THR A 1 5.21 9.24 18.91
CA THR A 1 6.53 8.79 18.42
C THR A 1 7.47 8.61 19.61
N LYS A 2 8.32 7.55 19.60
CA LYS A 2 9.32 7.33 20.66
C LYS A 2 10.42 8.42 20.57
N LYS A 3 10.80 9.04 21.70
CA LYS A 3 11.88 10.04 21.79
C LYS A 3 13.22 9.36 22.14
N GLY A 4 14.33 9.87 21.63
CA GLY A 4 15.68 9.42 21.99
C GLY A 4 16.03 9.78 23.43
N ARG A 5 16.92 9.01 24.06
CA ARG A 5 17.48 9.29 25.40
C ARG A 5 18.90 9.86 25.25
N ALA A 6 19.31 10.74 26.17
CA ALA A 6 20.67 11.28 26.22
C ALA A 6 21.70 10.19 26.57
N GLY A 7 22.92 10.31 26.04
CA GLY A 7 24.12 9.59 26.47
C GLY A 7 24.50 8.36 25.63
N ILE A 8 23.55 7.57 25.13
CA ILE A 8 23.85 6.33 24.40
C ILE A 8 23.16 6.31 23.04
N THR A 9 23.96 6.15 21.98
CA THR A 9 23.43 5.85 20.64
C THR A 9 22.91 4.42 20.62
N ASN A 10 21.61 4.26 20.39
CA ASN A 10 20.96 2.96 20.20
C ASN A 10 20.64 2.77 18.73
N ILE A 11 21.04 1.62 18.18
CA ILE A 11 20.72 1.18 16.83
C ILE A 11 19.88 -0.08 16.97
N ASP A 12 18.69 -0.05 16.40
CA ASP A 12 17.77 -1.18 16.36
C ASP A 12 17.55 -1.59 14.91
N TYR A 13 17.70 -2.88 14.63
CA TYR A 13 17.33 -3.48 13.36
C TYR A 13 16.35 -4.63 13.62
N ASN A 14 15.21 -4.61 12.93
CA ASN A 14 14.21 -5.67 13.00
C ASN A 14 13.75 -6.03 11.59
N SER A 15 13.68 -7.33 11.30
CA SER A 15 13.17 -7.83 10.03
C SER A 15 12.25 -9.02 10.26
N TYR A 16 11.28 -9.18 9.37
CA TYR A 16 10.41 -10.35 9.34
C TYR A 16 10.04 -10.67 7.90
N VAL A 17 9.84 -11.96 7.66
CA VAL A 17 9.34 -12.51 6.40
C VAL A 17 7.99 -13.16 6.72
N THR A 18 7.01 -12.92 5.87
CA THR A 18 5.66 -13.48 5.98
C THR A 18 5.35 -14.25 4.71
N SER A 19 4.74 -15.42 4.86
CA SER A 19 4.12 -16.15 3.74
C SER A 19 2.62 -16.15 3.98
N GLU A 20 1.86 -15.73 2.96
CA GLU A 20 0.41 -15.69 2.98
C GLU A 20 -0.14 -16.62 1.90
N MET A 21 -1.16 -17.39 2.26
CA MET A 21 -1.83 -18.35 1.38
C MET A 21 -3.33 -18.32 1.62
N VAL A 22 -4.09 -18.72 0.61
CA VAL A 22 -5.54 -18.75 0.67
C VAL A 22 -5.97 -19.85 1.64
N ALA A 23 -6.73 -19.48 2.67
CA ALA A 23 -7.24 -20.44 3.67
C ALA A 23 -8.54 -21.14 3.21
N LYS A 24 -9.37 -20.45 2.41
CA LYS A 24 -10.64 -20.94 1.92
C LYS A 24 -11.01 -20.27 0.61
N THR A 25 -11.51 -21.05 -0.33
CA THR A 25 -12.04 -20.61 -1.63
C THR A 25 -13.56 -20.76 -1.69
N PHE A 26 -14.16 -20.33 -2.79
CA PHE A 26 -15.58 -20.58 -3.06
C PHE A 26 -15.79 -22.04 -3.49
N ASP A 27 -16.89 -22.64 -3.05
CA ASP A 27 -17.29 -23.98 -3.49
C ASP A 27 -17.84 -23.89 -4.92
N VAL A 28 -16.97 -24.14 -5.91
CA VAL A 28 -17.30 -24.17 -7.34
C VAL A 28 -17.21 -25.60 -7.88
N MET A 29 -17.85 -25.86 -9.02
CA MET A 29 -17.77 -27.18 -9.66
C MET A 29 -16.35 -27.46 -10.12
N SER A 30 -15.86 -28.65 -9.82
CA SER A 30 -14.69 -29.23 -10.47
C SER A 30 -14.98 -29.54 -11.94
N ALA A 31 -13.91 -29.69 -12.74
CA ALA A 31 -14.02 -30.14 -14.13
C ALA A 31 -14.77 -31.48 -14.28
N LYS A 32 -14.66 -32.36 -13.28
CA LYS A 32 -15.38 -33.64 -13.25
C LYS A 32 -16.88 -33.44 -13.04
N GLU A 33 -17.27 -32.61 -12.08
CA GLU A 33 -18.68 -32.30 -11.79
C GLU A 33 -19.33 -31.58 -12.97
N TRP A 34 -18.61 -30.64 -13.59
CA TRP A 34 -19.05 -29.98 -14.82
C TRP A 34 -19.36 -30.98 -15.92
N ARG A 35 -18.44 -31.90 -16.23
CA ARG A 35 -18.66 -32.94 -17.25
C ARG A 35 -19.83 -33.84 -16.93
N ALA A 36 -19.98 -34.25 -15.66
CA ALA A 36 -21.09 -35.09 -15.23
C ALA A 36 -22.43 -34.36 -15.44
N LEU A 37 -22.51 -33.09 -15.04
CA LEU A 37 -23.70 -32.26 -15.25
C LEU A 37 -23.99 -32.04 -16.74
N SER A 38 -22.95 -31.82 -17.56
CA SER A 38 -23.12 -31.66 -19.00
C SER A 38 -23.63 -32.93 -19.68
N GLN A 39 -23.20 -34.10 -19.21
CA GLN A 39 -23.73 -35.38 -19.70
C GLN A 39 -25.19 -35.62 -19.26
N GLU A 40 -25.55 -35.22 -18.04
CA GLU A 40 -26.90 -35.36 -17.50
C GLU A 40 -27.91 -34.43 -18.18
N THR A 41 -27.54 -33.16 -18.34
CA THR A 41 -28.44 -32.11 -18.83
C THR A 41 -28.40 -31.92 -20.34
N GLY A 42 -27.33 -32.39 -21.00
CA GLY A 42 -27.03 -32.08 -22.40
C GLY A 42 -26.63 -30.62 -22.63
N LEU A 43 -26.34 -29.85 -21.58
CA LEU A 43 -25.95 -28.44 -21.64
C LEU A 43 -24.48 -28.24 -21.22
N GLY A 44 -23.86 -27.17 -21.69
CA GLY A 44 -22.47 -26.85 -21.36
C GLY A 44 -21.47 -27.59 -22.25
N THR A 45 -20.30 -26.98 -22.40
CA THR A 45 -19.23 -27.48 -23.27
C THR A 45 -18.09 -28.01 -22.42
N ASP A 46 -17.58 -29.20 -22.75
CA ASP A 46 -16.33 -29.73 -22.20
C ASP A 46 -15.19 -29.34 -23.15
N PHE A 47 -14.22 -28.58 -22.63
CA PHE A 47 -13.05 -28.14 -23.40
C PHE A 47 -11.81 -29.01 -23.14
N GLY A 48 -11.96 -30.10 -22.38
CA GLY A 48 -10.93 -31.15 -22.24
C GLY A 48 -9.95 -30.97 -21.09
N GLU A 49 -9.86 -29.77 -20.48
CA GLU A 49 -8.90 -29.49 -19.40
C GLU A 49 -9.49 -29.66 -17.99
N SER A 50 -8.66 -29.43 -16.97
CA SER A 50 -9.09 -29.39 -15.57
C SER A 50 -8.41 -28.22 -14.86
N THR A 51 -8.99 -27.04 -15.03
CA THR A 51 -8.43 -25.76 -14.56
C THR A 51 -9.09 -25.34 -13.26
N ASP A 52 -8.28 -25.08 -12.23
CA ASP A 52 -8.72 -24.39 -11.02
C ASP A 52 -8.47 -22.89 -11.19
N TRP A 53 -9.50 -22.16 -11.62
CA TRP A 53 -9.37 -20.74 -11.91
C TRP A 53 -9.03 -19.88 -10.68
N PHE A 54 -9.30 -20.35 -9.47
CA PHE A 54 -8.90 -19.62 -8.28
C PHE A 54 -7.40 -19.81 -8.01
N ASP A 55 -6.88 -21.02 -8.19
CA ASP A 55 -5.44 -21.29 -8.12
C ASP A 55 -4.69 -20.51 -9.21
N GLU A 56 -5.18 -20.54 -10.46
CA GLU A 56 -4.59 -19.81 -11.59
C GLU A 56 -4.62 -18.27 -11.46
N THR A 57 -5.38 -17.72 -10.52
CA THR A 57 -5.44 -16.27 -10.27
C THR A 57 -4.77 -15.86 -8.97
N THR A 58 -4.20 -16.82 -8.25
CA THR A 58 -3.53 -16.59 -6.97
C THR A 58 -2.11 -17.14 -6.93
N ASN A 59 -1.35 -16.68 -5.93
CA ASN A 59 -0.03 -17.18 -5.61
C ASN A 59 0.15 -17.30 -4.09
N THR A 60 1.18 -18.05 -3.69
CA THR A 60 1.68 -17.96 -2.31
C THR A 60 2.50 -16.68 -2.18
N ALA A 61 1.93 -15.67 -1.55
CA ALA A 61 2.54 -14.36 -1.42
C ALA A 61 3.65 -14.38 -0.37
N ILE A 62 4.84 -13.89 -0.73
CA ILE A 62 5.98 -13.76 0.20
C ILE A 62 6.29 -12.28 0.38
N SER A 63 6.21 -11.82 1.63
CA SER A 63 6.47 -10.44 2.00
C SER A 63 7.66 -10.32 2.92
N GLN A 64 8.44 -9.25 2.78
CA GLN A 64 9.56 -8.94 3.68
C GLN A 64 9.48 -7.50 4.17
N VAL A 65 9.86 -7.31 5.43
CA VAL A 65 9.93 -5.98 6.03
C VAL A 65 11.27 -5.81 6.73
N HIS A 66 11.88 -4.65 6.51
CA HIS A 66 13.11 -4.24 7.16
C HIS A 66 12.88 -2.92 7.89
N ASN A 67 13.22 -2.88 9.17
CA ASN A 67 13.14 -1.69 10.01
C ASN A 67 14.52 -1.42 10.58
N ILE A 68 15.10 -0.27 10.27
CA ILE A 68 16.29 0.23 10.93
C ILE A 68 15.96 1.54 11.63
N SER A 69 16.40 1.69 12.87
CA SER A 69 16.32 2.97 13.56
C SER A 69 17.56 3.26 14.38
N MET A 70 17.92 4.52 14.43
CA MET A 70 19.01 5.03 15.23
C MET A 70 18.48 6.17 16.10
N SER A 71 18.83 6.16 17.37
CA SER A 71 18.49 7.23 18.30
C SER A 71 19.63 7.51 19.25
N GLY A 72 19.72 8.73 19.76
CA GLY A 72 20.76 9.11 20.70
C GLY A 72 20.73 10.61 20.97
N GLY A 73 21.80 11.11 21.57
CA GLY A 73 21.92 12.53 21.85
C GLY A 73 22.76 12.87 23.07
N THR A 74 22.86 14.17 23.34
CA THR A 74 23.38 14.78 24.55
C THR A 74 22.23 15.32 25.41
N ASP A 75 22.54 15.96 26.53
CA ASP A 75 21.54 16.63 27.38
C ASP A 75 20.84 17.80 26.67
N LYS A 76 21.49 18.37 25.65
CA LYS A 76 20.96 19.49 24.85
C LYS A 76 20.31 19.05 23.56
N THR A 77 20.72 17.94 22.97
CA THR A 77 20.24 17.52 21.65
C THR A 77 19.88 16.05 21.66
N THR A 78 18.64 15.71 21.33
CA THR A 78 18.24 14.31 21.11
C THR A 78 17.75 14.13 19.70
N TYR A 79 18.03 12.98 19.09
CA TYR A 79 17.57 12.65 17.75
C TYR A 79 17.06 11.21 17.66
N ARG A 80 16.21 10.97 16.66
CA ARG A 80 15.81 9.64 16.22
C ARG A 80 15.55 9.63 14.72
N ALA A 81 16.31 8.82 14.00
CA ALA A 81 16.11 8.52 12.60
C ALA A 81 15.59 7.08 12.44
N SER A 82 14.74 6.83 11.45
CA SER A 82 14.33 5.47 11.10
C SER A 82 13.99 5.33 9.64
N LEU A 83 14.36 4.20 9.05
CA LEU A 83 13.94 3.75 7.75
C LEU A 83 13.13 2.46 7.90
N ASN A 84 12.06 2.34 7.14
CA ASN A 84 11.27 1.12 7.04
C ASN A 84 11.04 0.83 5.55
N TYR A 85 11.56 -0.30 5.08
CA TYR A 85 11.29 -0.82 3.74
C TYR A 85 10.34 -2.01 3.86
N ARG A 86 9.35 -2.07 2.98
CA ARG A 86 8.36 -3.14 2.88
C ARG A 86 8.26 -3.53 1.42
N ASP A 87 8.33 -4.82 1.19
CA ASP A 87 8.08 -5.45 -0.09
C ASP A 87 7.00 -6.49 0.19
N VAL A 88 5.78 -6.19 -0.27
CA VAL A 88 4.58 -6.93 0.09
C VAL A 88 3.96 -7.46 -1.19
N GLU A 89 4.04 -8.76 -1.37
CA GLU A 89 3.33 -9.47 -2.43
C GLU A 89 1.87 -9.69 -2.01
N GLY A 90 0.92 -9.51 -2.94
CA GLY A 90 -0.49 -9.84 -2.71
C GLY A 90 -0.81 -11.25 -3.18
N ILE A 91 -1.89 -11.84 -2.64
CA ILE A 91 -2.37 -13.18 -3.01
C ILE A 91 -2.90 -13.23 -4.45
N MET A 92 -3.44 -12.12 -4.97
CA MET A 92 -3.84 -12.03 -6.36
C MET A 92 -2.59 -11.88 -7.23
N LEU A 93 -2.54 -12.60 -8.36
CA LEU A 93 -1.45 -12.43 -9.32
C LEU A 93 -1.30 -10.96 -9.73
N ASN A 94 -0.05 -10.52 -9.86
CA ASN A 94 0.32 -9.15 -10.22
C ASN A 94 -0.27 -8.09 -9.27
N SER A 95 -0.43 -8.42 -7.99
CA SER A 95 -0.82 -7.47 -6.94
C SER A 95 0.24 -7.38 -5.84
N GLY A 96 0.30 -6.24 -5.16
CA GLY A 96 1.25 -6.01 -4.08
C GLY A 96 1.73 -4.56 -4.03
N PHE A 97 2.73 -4.30 -3.19
CA PHE A 97 3.37 -2.99 -3.13
C PHE A 97 4.77 -3.02 -2.54
N ASN A 98 5.57 -2.06 -2.99
CA ASN A 98 6.81 -1.65 -2.36
C ASN A 98 6.60 -0.33 -1.62
N GLN A 99 7.12 -0.22 -0.40
CA GLN A 99 7.01 1.01 0.40
C GLN A 99 8.29 1.33 1.18
N LEU A 100 8.83 2.52 0.95
CA LEU A 100 9.89 3.10 1.76
C LEU A 100 9.34 4.23 2.63
N ASN A 101 9.58 4.14 3.94
CA ASN A 101 9.27 5.18 4.91
C ASN A 101 10.55 5.68 5.57
N ALA A 102 10.75 6.99 5.59
CA ALA A 102 11.82 7.64 6.34
C ALA A 102 11.22 8.56 7.39
N ARG A 103 11.80 8.57 8.60
CA ARG A 103 11.42 9.51 9.67
C ARG A 103 12.65 10.05 10.37
N LEU A 104 12.62 11.34 10.68
CA LEU A 104 13.62 12.02 11.48
C LEU A 104 12.91 12.86 12.55
N ASN A 105 13.38 12.76 13.79
CA ASN A 105 12.95 13.57 14.91
C ASN A 105 14.19 14.17 15.55
N ILE A 106 14.19 15.48 15.78
CA ILE A 106 15.27 16.17 16.49
C ILE A 106 14.63 17.08 17.54
N THR A 107 15.16 17.06 18.75
CA THR A 107 14.87 18.04 19.79
C THR A 107 16.17 18.69 20.21
N GLN A 108 16.24 20.02 20.17
CA GLN A 108 17.38 20.83 20.55
C GLN A 108 16.97 21.80 21.65
N LYS A 109 17.70 21.80 22.76
CA LYS A 109 17.65 22.83 23.80
C LYS A 109 18.77 23.83 23.59
N ALA A 110 18.50 25.11 23.79
CA ALA A 110 19.45 26.20 23.72
C ALA A 110 19.09 27.29 24.75
N LEU A 111 19.90 28.34 24.84
CA LEU A 111 19.68 29.49 25.73
C LEU A 111 19.50 29.06 27.20
N ASN A 112 20.44 28.26 27.72
CA ASN A 112 20.37 27.68 29.07
C ASN A 112 19.05 26.93 29.33
N ASP A 113 18.64 26.10 28.36
CA ASP A 113 17.41 25.30 28.36
C ASP A 113 16.09 26.08 28.27
N ARG A 114 16.15 27.41 28.13
CA ARG A 114 14.97 28.27 27.96
C ARG A 114 14.38 28.20 26.55
N PHE A 115 15.15 27.76 25.56
CA PHE A 115 14.65 27.53 24.20
C PHE A 115 14.67 26.05 23.85
N THR A 116 13.55 25.53 23.34
CA THR A 116 13.46 24.17 22.80
C THR A 116 12.93 24.22 21.36
N LEU A 117 13.71 23.69 20.43
CA LEU A 117 13.32 23.46 19.04
C LEU A 117 13.02 21.97 18.83
N ASN A 118 11.90 21.65 18.21
CA ASN A 118 11.54 20.31 17.77
C ASN A 118 11.38 20.30 16.26
N LEU A 119 12.00 19.34 15.59
CA LEU A 119 11.82 19.04 14.18
C LEU A 119 11.29 17.61 14.05
N ASN A 120 10.22 17.43 13.28
CA ASN A 120 9.69 16.15 12.86
C ASN A 120 9.60 16.14 11.34
N LEU A 121 10.23 15.15 10.71
CA LEU A 121 10.16 14.91 9.28
C LEU A 121 9.70 13.47 9.05
N GLY A 122 8.78 13.29 8.13
CA GLY A 122 8.31 11.98 7.68
C GLY A 122 8.13 11.97 6.17
N ALA A 123 8.77 11.02 5.49
CA ALA A 123 8.61 10.80 4.06
C ALA A 123 8.14 9.37 3.80
N THR A 124 7.23 9.22 2.85
CA THR A 124 6.76 7.92 2.35
C THR A 124 6.78 7.94 0.83
N HIS A 125 7.29 6.85 0.25
CA HIS A 125 7.15 6.53 -1.16
C HIS A 125 6.60 5.10 -1.25
N LYS A 126 5.44 4.94 -1.88
CA LYS A 126 4.78 3.65 -2.07
C LYS A 126 4.45 3.46 -3.54
N GLU A 127 4.79 2.31 -4.08
CA GLU A 127 4.44 1.87 -5.43
C GLU A 127 3.59 0.61 -5.28
N SER A 128 2.38 0.62 -5.84
CA SER A 128 1.41 -0.47 -5.70
C SER A 128 0.99 -0.98 -7.06
N GLN A 129 0.86 -2.29 -7.18
CA GLN A 129 0.10 -2.96 -8.23
C GLN A 129 -1.21 -3.42 -7.58
N TYR A 130 -2.34 -2.91 -8.07
CA TYR A 130 -3.64 -3.14 -7.46
C TYR A 130 -4.32 -4.42 -7.96
N GLY A 131 -3.92 -4.92 -9.13
CA GLY A 131 -4.63 -6.01 -9.81
C GLY A 131 -6.05 -5.60 -10.22
N PHE A 132 -6.91 -6.60 -10.41
CA PHE A 132 -8.30 -6.44 -10.82
C PHE A 132 -9.19 -7.39 -10.02
N GLU A 133 -9.98 -6.86 -9.09
CA GLU A 133 -10.82 -7.65 -8.17
C GLU A 133 -11.87 -8.50 -8.91
N GLU A 134 -12.26 -8.06 -10.11
CA GLU A 134 -13.12 -8.80 -11.03
C GLU A 134 -12.56 -10.18 -11.37
N ALA A 135 -11.25 -10.40 -11.24
CA ALA A 135 -10.61 -11.68 -11.58
C ALA A 135 -11.14 -12.80 -10.69
N PHE A 136 -11.34 -12.49 -9.40
CA PHE A 136 -11.93 -13.44 -8.47
C PHE A 136 -13.40 -13.71 -8.79
N ARG A 137 -14.14 -12.71 -9.27
CA ARG A 137 -15.51 -12.95 -9.76
C ARG A 137 -15.50 -13.93 -10.92
N TYR A 138 -14.69 -13.69 -11.94
CA TYR A 138 -14.66 -14.57 -13.11
C TYR A 138 -14.10 -15.95 -12.77
N ALA A 139 -13.14 -16.06 -11.86
CA ALA A 139 -12.64 -17.34 -11.38
C ALA A 139 -13.74 -18.24 -10.78
N THR A 140 -14.82 -17.66 -10.24
CA THR A 140 -15.94 -18.44 -9.71
C THR A 140 -16.92 -18.97 -10.76
N ILE A 141 -16.94 -18.36 -11.95
CA ILE A 141 -17.93 -18.69 -13.00
C ILE A 141 -17.30 -19.28 -14.26
N PHE A 142 -15.99 -19.15 -14.44
CA PHE A 142 -15.32 -19.63 -15.65
C PHE A 142 -15.31 -21.16 -15.68
N ASN A 143 -15.54 -21.71 -16.87
CA ASN A 143 -15.72 -23.13 -17.09
C ASN A 143 -14.46 -23.90 -16.64
N PRO A 144 -14.56 -24.83 -15.68
CA PRO A 144 -13.40 -25.53 -15.12
C PRO A 144 -12.77 -26.54 -16.10
N THR A 145 -13.39 -26.78 -17.25
CA THR A 145 -12.82 -27.60 -18.33
C THR A 145 -12.09 -26.79 -19.40
N ALA A 146 -12.18 -25.45 -19.36
CA ALA A 146 -11.52 -24.57 -20.31
C ALA A 146 -10.02 -24.42 -20.00
N PRO A 147 -9.14 -24.42 -21.01
CA PRO A 147 -7.74 -24.11 -20.81
C PRO A 147 -7.54 -22.64 -20.45
N VAL A 148 -6.41 -22.30 -19.80
CA VAL A 148 -5.98 -20.89 -19.61
C VAL A 148 -5.55 -20.27 -20.95
N ARG A 149 -4.79 -21.02 -21.74
CA ARG A 149 -4.28 -20.63 -23.07
C ARG A 149 -4.57 -21.70 -24.12
N SER A 150 -4.67 -21.30 -25.37
CA SER A 150 -4.93 -22.21 -26.50
C SER A 150 -3.98 -21.89 -27.66
N ASP A 151 -3.49 -22.94 -28.31
CA ASP A 151 -2.66 -22.85 -29.52
C ASP A 151 -3.48 -22.76 -30.81
N ASP A 152 -4.82 -22.81 -30.72
CA ASP A 152 -5.69 -22.58 -31.88
C ASP A 152 -5.57 -21.11 -32.32
N ALA A 153 -5.28 -20.90 -33.61
CA ALA A 153 -5.13 -19.59 -34.23
C ALA A 153 -6.34 -18.66 -34.01
N ALA A 154 -7.52 -19.21 -33.68
CA ALA A 154 -8.68 -18.42 -33.26
C ALA A 154 -8.42 -17.54 -32.01
N TYR A 155 -7.45 -17.91 -31.16
CA TYR A 155 -7.10 -17.18 -29.93
C TYR A 155 -5.88 -16.28 -30.07
N ASP A 156 -5.23 -16.22 -31.24
CA ASP A 156 -4.10 -15.30 -31.51
C ASP A 156 -4.49 -13.83 -31.29
N ILE A 157 -5.76 -13.49 -31.52
CA ILE A 157 -6.32 -12.15 -31.27
C ILE A 157 -6.32 -11.77 -29.79
N TYR A 158 -6.19 -12.75 -28.90
CA TYR A 158 -6.12 -12.62 -27.45
C TYR A 158 -4.71 -12.93 -26.93
N ASP A 159 -3.68 -12.89 -27.79
CA ASP A 159 -2.33 -13.39 -27.49
C ASP A 159 -2.30 -14.84 -26.96
N GLY A 160 -3.23 -15.68 -27.45
CA GLY A 160 -3.32 -17.09 -27.09
C GLY A 160 -4.08 -17.37 -25.78
N TYR A 161 -4.66 -16.36 -25.10
CA TYR A 161 -5.55 -16.63 -23.97
C TYR A 161 -6.91 -17.14 -24.45
N PHE A 162 -7.37 -18.24 -23.85
CA PHE A 162 -8.68 -18.80 -24.17
C PHE A 162 -9.79 -17.88 -23.67
N ASN A 163 -10.73 -17.50 -24.54
CA ASN A 163 -11.92 -16.74 -24.17
C ASN A 163 -13.19 -17.33 -24.81
N GLN A 164 -14.32 -17.15 -24.16
CA GLN A 164 -15.63 -17.42 -24.76
C GLN A 164 -16.32 -16.09 -25.03
N VAL A 165 -16.88 -15.95 -26.23
CA VAL A 165 -17.59 -14.72 -26.63
C VAL A 165 -18.99 -14.71 -26.00
N LEU A 166 -19.02 -14.42 -24.71
CA LEU A 166 -20.21 -14.34 -23.88
C LEU A 166 -20.30 -12.97 -23.20
N PHE A 167 -21.49 -12.59 -22.75
CA PHE A 167 -21.67 -11.33 -22.03
C PHE A 167 -21.05 -11.42 -20.63
N ASP A 168 -20.20 -10.45 -20.29
CA ASP A 168 -19.61 -10.30 -18.96
C ASP A 168 -18.90 -11.56 -18.44
N TYR A 169 -18.08 -12.17 -19.30
CA TYR A 169 -17.42 -13.45 -19.05
C TYR A 169 -16.03 -13.43 -19.70
N TYR A 170 -14.99 -13.30 -18.86
CA TYR A 170 -13.63 -13.06 -19.31
C TYR A 170 -12.65 -14.01 -18.62
N ASN A 171 -11.59 -14.37 -19.31
CA ASN A 171 -10.51 -15.15 -18.73
C ASN A 171 -9.82 -14.34 -17.61
N PRO A 172 -9.89 -14.76 -16.35
CA PRO A 172 -9.36 -13.96 -15.25
C PRO A 172 -7.83 -13.89 -15.24
N VAL A 173 -7.15 -14.91 -15.78
CA VAL A 173 -5.68 -14.92 -15.88
C VAL A 173 -5.23 -13.90 -16.93
N GLN A 174 -5.86 -13.91 -18.11
CA GLN A 174 -5.62 -12.89 -19.14
C GLN A 174 -5.77 -11.48 -18.55
N MET A 175 -6.84 -11.27 -17.79
CA MET A 175 -7.14 -9.98 -17.20
C MET A 175 -6.02 -9.48 -16.27
N LEU A 176 -5.46 -10.36 -15.44
CA LEU A 176 -4.38 -10.02 -14.50
C LEU A 176 -3.02 -9.90 -15.19
N GLU A 177 -2.76 -10.65 -16.26
CA GLU A 177 -1.44 -10.70 -16.92
C GLU A 177 -1.27 -9.67 -18.04
N GLN A 178 -2.33 -9.30 -18.76
CA GLN A 178 -2.24 -8.35 -19.87
C GLN A 178 -2.49 -6.89 -19.48
N ASN A 179 -3.18 -6.65 -18.36
CA ASN A 179 -3.60 -5.31 -17.98
C ASN A 179 -2.81 -4.81 -16.77
N ILE A 180 -2.69 -3.49 -16.64
CA ILE A 180 -1.94 -2.85 -15.55
C ILE A 180 -2.89 -1.92 -14.80
N ASN A 181 -2.85 -1.98 -13.47
CA ASN A 181 -3.52 -1.05 -12.58
C ASN A 181 -2.58 -0.74 -11.42
N GLU A 182 -2.01 0.45 -11.43
CA GLU A 182 -0.90 0.80 -10.57
C GLU A 182 -1.06 2.18 -9.93
N GLY A 183 -0.31 2.40 -8.86
CA GLY A 183 -0.25 3.70 -8.25
C GLY A 183 1.03 4.00 -7.51
N THR A 184 1.39 5.28 -7.51
CA THR A 184 2.51 5.80 -6.74
C THR A 184 2.00 6.85 -5.75
N ASP A 185 2.24 6.61 -4.47
CA ASP A 185 1.94 7.56 -3.41
C ASP A 185 3.23 8.16 -2.88
N LYS A 186 3.32 9.48 -2.85
CA LYS A 186 4.41 10.23 -2.23
C LYS A 186 3.83 11.14 -1.17
N ARG A 187 4.34 11.04 0.06
CA ARG A 187 3.92 11.89 1.17
C ARG A 187 5.14 12.46 1.87
N LEU A 188 5.17 13.78 2.06
CA LEU A 188 6.15 14.49 2.86
C LEU A 188 5.42 15.24 3.97
N ASN A 189 5.85 15.05 5.21
CA ASN A 189 5.41 15.82 6.36
C ASN A 189 6.64 16.47 6.98
N VAL A 190 6.59 17.77 7.23
CA VAL A 190 7.59 18.49 8.00
C VAL A 190 6.86 19.30 9.05
N ALA A 191 7.26 19.17 10.30
CA ALA A 191 6.71 19.93 11.41
C ALA A 191 7.85 20.47 12.28
N VAL A 192 7.79 21.75 12.59
CA VAL A 192 8.77 22.48 13.40
C VAL A 192 8.03 23.16 14.54
N LYS A 193 8.53 23.02 15.76
CA LYS A 193 8.03 23.72 16.95
C LYS A 193 9.17 24.39 17.71
N GLY A 194 9.14 25.71 17.83
CA GLY A 194 9.99 26.44 18.76
C GLY A 194 9.21 26.79 20.02
N ALA A 195 9.79 26.61 21.20
CA ALA A 195 9.23 27.04 22.48
C ALA A 195 10.30 27.83 23.23
N TYR A 196 9.97 29.05 23.67
CA TYR A 196 10.87 29.93 24.41
C TYR A 196 10.24 30.34 25.74
N GLU A 197 10.94 30.06 26.83
CA GLU A 197 10.63 30.55 28.16
C GLU A 197 11.18 31.98 28.30
N ILE A 198 10.30 32.97 28.20
CA ILE A 198 10.64 34.40 28.16
C ILE A 198 11.08 34.86 29.54
N ILE A 199 10.29 34.51 30.55
CA ILE A 199 10.53 34.63 31.99
C ILE A 199 10.10 33.30 32.63
N ASP A 200 10.60 33.01 33.83
CA ASP A 200 10.30 31.75 34.51
C ASP A 200 8.78 31.51 34.57
N GLY A 201 8.35 30.37 34.03
CA GLY A 201 6.94 30.00 33.93
C GLY A 201 6.21 30.50 32.68
N LEU A 202 6.64 31.59 32.02
CA LEU A 202 5.99 32.08 30.80
C LEU A 202 6.66 31.51 29.54
N ILE A 203 5.96 30.60 28.87
CA ILE A 203 6.42 29.93 27.65
C ILE A 203 5.60 30.42 26.46
N LEU A 204 6.28 30.95 25.45
CA LEU A 204 5.71 31.21 24.14
C LEU A 204 6.17 30.11 23.18
N ASP A 205 5.24 29.45 22.51
CA ASP A 205 5.55 28.46 21.48
C ASP A 205 4.93 28.80 20.13
N ALA A 206 5.71 28.54 19.07
CA ALA A 206 5.33 28.71 17.68
C ALA A 206 5.51 27.37 16.96
N PHE A 207 4.48 26.95 16.24
CA PHE A 207 4.42 25.71 15.50
C PHE A 207 4.14 25.99 14.03
N TYR A 208 4.87 25.32 13.15
CA TYR A 208 4.63 25.33 11.72
C TYR A 208 4.73 23.91 11.18
N SER A 209 3.75 23.49 10.37
CA SER A 209 3.81 22.21 9.67
C SER A 209 3.35 22.32 8.24
N ILE A 210 3.99 21.54 7.37
CA ILE A 210 3.61 21.32 5.99
C ILE A 210 3.37 19.83 5.76
N GLN A 211 2.37 19.54 4.95
CA GLN A 211 2.11 18.21 4.41
C GLN A 211 1.93 18.35 2.90
N SER A 212 2.72 17.60 2.14
CA SER A 212 2.60 17.49 0.69
C SER A 212 2.32 16.04 0.34
N GLU A 213 1.32 15.82 -0.50
CA GLU A 213 0.92 14.51 -0.99
C GLU A 213 0.84 14.55 -2.51
N SER A 214 1.29 13.49 -3.15
CA SER A 214 1.13 13.24 -4.57
C SER A 214 0.65 11.81 -4.76
N PHE A 215 -0.49 11.66 -5.41
CA PHE A 215 -1.07 10.38 -5.77
C PHE A 215 -1.05 10.29 -7.29
N LEU A 216 -0.31 9.32 -7.81
CA LEU A 216 -0.33 8.96 -9.21
C LEU A 216 -1.10 7.65 -9.35
N ARG A 217 -2.06 7.60 -10.26
CA ARG A 217 -2.81 6.40 -10.64
C ARG A 217 -2.62 6.18 -12.14
N GLY A 218 -2.31 4.96 -12.52
CA GLY A 218 -2.12 4.55 -13.89
C GLY A 218 -2.94 3.30 -14.16
N GLU A 219 -3.58 3.26 -15.31
CA GLU A 219 -4.30 2.08 -15.77
C GLU A 219 -4.01 1.87 -17.25
N TYR A 220 -3.82 0.61 -17.63
CA TYR A 220 -3.62 0.18 -19.01
C TYR A 220 -4.44 -1.07 -19.28
N ARG A 221 -5.19 -1.07 -20.38
CA ARG A 221 -5.79 -2.27 -20.96
C ARG A 221 -5.11 -2.58 -22.28
N ASP A 222 -4.61 -3.79 -22.42
CA ASP A 222 -3.99 -4.22 -23.68
C ASP A 222 -5.04 -4.28 -24.79
N LYS A 223 -4.65 -3.91 -26.01
CA LYS A 223 -5.55 -3.93 -27.18
C LYS A 223 -6.02 -5.34 -27.55
N ASN A 224 -5.33 -6.39 -27.11
CA ASN A 224 -5.65 -7.80 -27.30
C ASN A 224 -6.32 -8.41 -26.04
N SER A 225 -6.48 -7.64 -24.96
CA SER A 225 -7.28 -8.06 -23.81
C SER A 225 -8.75 -8.10 -24.19
N TYR A 226 -9.36 -9.29 -24.10
CA TYR A 226 -10.79 -9.46 -24.36
C TYR A 226 -11.63 -8.65 -23.37
N TRP A 227 -11.11 -8.47 -22.16
CA TRP A 227 -11.68 -7.58 -21.17
C TRP A 227 -11.37 -6.11 -21.49
N GLU A 228 -12.39 -5.40 -21.98
CA GLU A 228 -12.47 -3.96 -22.30
C GLU A 228 -11.49 -3.43 -23.35
N GLY A 229 -10.22 -3.83 -23.32
CA GLY A 229 -9.14 -3.29 -24.14
C GLY A 229 -9.34 -3.46 -25.64
N MET A 230 -9.80 -4.64 -26.09
CA MET A 230 -10.15 -4.86 -27.51
C MET A 230 -11.24 -3.91 -28.02
N ASN A 231 -12.26 -3.64 -27.20
CA ASN A 231 -13.38 -2.78 -27.59
C ASN A 231 -12.96 -1.31 -27.74
N THR A 232 -11.88 -0.90 -27.06
CA THR A 232 -11.34 0.46 -27.14
C THR A 232 -10.08 0.56 -28.01
N ASN A 233 -9.64 -0.55 -28.63
CA ASN A 233 -8.35 -0.64 -29.34
C ASN A 233 -7.15 -0.25 -28.45
N GLY A 234 -7.16 -0.77 -27.23
CA GLY A 234 -6.28 -0.41 -26.12
C GLY A 234 -6.86 0.74 -25.29
N TYR A 235 -6.51 0.79 -24.01
CA TYR A 235 -6.86 1.91 -23.14
C TYR A 235 -5.68 2.24 -22.25
N ALA A 236 -5.43 3.53 -22.05
CA ALA A 236 -4.45 4.00 -21.09
C ALA A 236 -4.99 5.25 -20.41
N SER A 237 -4.89 5.29 -19.08
CA SER A 237 -5.22 6.47 -18.30
C SER A 237 -4.14 6.73 -17.27
N ARG A 238 -3.94 8.01 -17.00
CA ARG A 238 -3.03 8.46 -15.96
C ARG A 238 -3.61 9.68 -15.27
N ARG A 239 -3.75 9.60 -13.95
CA ARG A 239 -4.25 10.68 -13.12
C ARG A 239 -3.23 11.00 -12.05
N GLN A 240 -2.95 12.30 -11.86
CA GLN A 240 -2.13 12.77 -10.76
C GLN A 240 -2.90 13.80 -9.94
N ASP A 241 -3.06 13.51 -8.66
CA ASP A 241 -3.63 14.42 -7.67
C ASP A 241 -2.51 14.88 -6.74
N ASN A 242 -2.40 16.19 -6.53
CA ASN A 242 -1.44 16.76 -5.59
C ASN A 242 -2.19 17.56 -4.53
N SER A 243 -1.84 17.37 -3.27
CA SER A 243 -2.39 18.11 -2.14
C SER A 243 -1.29 18.76 -1.33
N TYR A 244 -1.55 19.96 -0.82
CA TYR A 244 -0.64 20.71 0.02
C TYR A 244 -1.40 21.38 1.15
N ASN A 245 -1.05 21.01 2.38
CA ASN A 245 -1.61 21.57 3.60
C ASN A 245 -0.50 22.24 4.41
N GLN A 246 -0.85 23.37 5.02
CA GLN A 246 0.03 24.06 5.97
C GLN A 246 -0.75 24.51 7.20
N LEU A 247 -0.08 24.52 8.34
CA LEU A 247 -0.62 24.97 9.60
C LEU A 247 0.42 25.82 10.31
N PHE A 248 0.02 26.99 10.77
CA PHE A 248 0.78 27.83 11.68
C PHE A 248 -0.05 28.05 12.94
N GLU A 249 0.57 27.86 14.10
CA GLU A 249 -0.06 28.07 15.40
C GLU A 249 0.93 28.74 16.34
N THR A 250 0.43 29.63 17.19
CA THR A 250 1.20 30.22 18.29
C THR A 250 0.40 30.11 19.58
N THR A 251 1.06 29.76 20.66
CA THR A 251 0.44 29.58 21.98
C THR A 251 1.32 30.21 23.06
N ALA A 252 0.73 31.00 23.95
CA ALA A 252 1.38 31.45 25.19
C ALA A 252 0.80 30.66 26.37
N ARG A 253 1.67 30.13 27.24
CA ARG A 253 1.30 29.33 28.41
C ARG A 253 2.06 29.82 29.63
N TRP A 254 1.38 29.88 30.77
CA TRP A 254 1.98 30.18 32.07
C TRP A 254 1.95 28.93 32.96
N ASN A 255 3.12 28.49 33.40
CA ASN A 255 3.31 27.39 34.33
C ASN A 255 3.93 27.94 35.62
N GLY A 256 3.11 28.22 36.63
CA GLY A 256 3.57 28.65 37.94
C GLY A 256 2.49 28.43 38.99
N ASP A 257 2.92 28.28 40.25
CA ASP A 257 2.01 28.20 41.38
C ASP A 257 1.45 29.59 41.67
N ILE A 258 0.13 29.75 41.59
CA ILE A 258 -0.56 31.03 41.83
C ILE A 258 -0.59 31.35 43.35
N ALA A 259 -0.49 30.33 44.20
CA ALA A 259 -0.16 30.40 45.62
C ALA A 259 0.11 28.99 46.16
N SER A 260 1.00 28.84 47.14
CA SER A 260 1.15 27.60 47.94
C SER A 260 -0.06 27.30 48.85
N SER A 261 -1.13 28.09 48.75
CA SER A 261 -2.29 28.06 49.65
C SER A 261 -3.64 27.96 48.92
N VAL A 262 -3.68 27.57 47.64
CA VAL A 262 -4.97 27.34 46.95
C VAL A 262 -5.03 25.91 46.47
N ASP A 263 -5.66 25.07 47.30
CA ASP A 263 -6.13 23.74 46.96
C ASP A 263 -7.40 23.89 46.10
N LEU A 264 -7.36 23.43 44.84
CA LEU A 264 -8.53 23.36 43.97
C LEU A 264 -9.05 21.92 43.97
N THR A 265 -9.67 21.53 45.08
CA THR A 265 -10.62 20.40 45.15
C THR A 265 -11.98 20.80 44.60
#